data_AF-A0A6G0JWI1-F1
#
_entry.id   AF-A0A6G0JWI1-F1
#
_cell.length_a   1.000
_cell.length_b   1.000
_cell.length_c   1.000
_cell.angle_alpha   90.00
_cell.angle_beta   90.00
_cell.angle_gamma   90.00
#
_symmetry.space_group_name_H-M   'P 1'
#
loop_
_entity.id
_entity.type
_entity.pdbx_description
1 polymer ?
#
loop_
_entity_poly.entity_id
_entity_poly.type
_entity_poly.pdbx_seq_one_letter_code
_entity_poly.pdbx_strand_id
1 'polypeptide(L)'
;MDRTEFPHLSDSQYESVRKMAGIFGLDVLRSLAAAAPAEQVERVNAFDTYGRGLIAHVQGLQATAAVPKPVQPKPLRLKVNPFEGKE
;
A
#
# COMPACT_ATOMS: atom_id res chain seq x y z
N MET A 1 -22.75 1.66 -10.99
CA MET A 1 -22.84 0.98 -9.68
C MET A 1 -23.80 1.80 -8.89
N ASP A 2 -25.02 1.30 -8.72
CA ASP A 2 -26.10 2.03 -8.08
C ASP A 2 -26.14 1.68 -6.60
N ARG A 3 -26.44 2.68 -5.75
CA ARG A 3 -26.55 2.47 -4.29
C ARG A 3 -27.60 1.43 -3.92
N THR A 4 -28.56 1.22 -4.82
CA THR A 4 -29.67 0.27 -4.71
C THR A 4 -29.22 -1.19 -4.70
N GLU A 5 -28.04 -1.51 -5.22
CA GLU A 5 -27.47 -2.88 -5.19
C GLU A 5 -26.91 -3.24 -3.81
N PHE A 6 -26.65 -2.25 -2.96
CA PHE A 6 -26.07 -2.40 -1.63
C PHE A 6 -26.86 -1.64 -0.56
N PRO A 7 -28.18 -1.92 -0.40
CA PRO A 7 -29.05 -1.14 0.47
C PRO A 7 -28.72 -1.34 1.96
N HIS A 8 -28.03 -2.42 2.31
CA HIS A 8 -27.69 -2.78 3.69
C HIS A 8 -26.35 -2.23 4.16
N LEU A 9 -25.54 -1.68 3.26
CA LEU A 9 -24.24 -1.11 3.62
C LEU A 9 -24.42 0.31 4.15
N SER A 10 -23.68 0.67 5.19
CA SER A 10 -23.49 2.08 5.58
C SER A 10 -22.80 2.88 4.48
N ASP A 11 -22.84 4.21 4.54
CA ASP A 11 -22.19 5.06 3.54
C ASP A 11 -20.67 4.84 3.50
N SER A 12 -20.04 4.64 4.65
CA SER A 12 -18.61 4.31 4.74
C SER A 12 -18.27 2.98 4.04
N GLN A 13 -19.11 1.95 4.26
CA GLN A 13 -18.94 0.66 3.59
C GLN A 13 -19.18 0.76 2.08
N TYR A 14 -20.15 1.58 1.66
CA TYR A 14 -20.40 1.83 0.24
C TYR A 14 -19.24 2.56 -0.45
N GLU A 15 -18.61 3.52 0.23
CA GLU A 15 -17.37 4.14 -0.26
C GLU A 15 -16.24 3.10 -0.42
N SER A 16 -16.15 2.11 0.48
CA SER A 16 -15.23 0.98 0.31
C SER A 16 -15.57 0.10 -0.90
N VAL A 17 -16.85 -0.10 -1.23
CA VAL A 17 -17.27 -0.75 -2.48
C VAL A 17 -16.82 0.04 -3.70
N ARG A 18 -16.94 1.37 -3.68
CA ARG A 18 -16.45 2.25 -4.75
C ARG A 18 -14.94 2.13 -4.96
N LYS A 19 -14.17 2.03 -3.86
CA LYS A 19 -12.72 1.78 -3.91
C LYS A 19 -12.41 0.40 -4.50
N MET A 20 -13.15 -0.64 -4.10
CA MET A 20 -13.00 -1.98 -4.70
C MET A 20 -13.25 -1.96 -6.21
N ALA A 21 -14.26 -1.21 -6.67
CA ALA A 21 -14.50 -0.98 -8.10
C ALA A 21 -13.27 -0.39 -8.81
N GLY A 22 -12.64 0.60 -8.19
CA GLY A 22 -11.48 1.30 -8.74
C GLY A 22 -10.21 0.44 -8.81
N ILE A 23 -10.09 -0.59 -7.96
CA ILE A 23 -8.90 -1.45 -7.87
C ILE A 23 -9.09 -2.74 -8.67
N PHE A 24 -10.22 -3.42 -8.48
CA PHE A 24 -10.47 -4.74 -9.06
C PHE A 24 -11.34 -4.70 -10.33
N GLY A 25 -12.01 -3.59 -10.59
CA GLY A 25 -12.98 -3.45 -11.66
C GLY A 25 -14.39 -3.89 -11.26
N LEU A 26 -15.34 -3.71 -12.19
CA LEU A 26 -16.78 -3.91 -11.93
C LEU A 26 -17.20 -5.39 -11.85
N ASP A 27 -16.40 -6.33 -12.35
CA ASP A 27 -16.73 -7.76 -12.35
C ASP A 27 -16.77 -8.35 -10.93
N VAL A 28 -15.79 -7.98 -10.10
CA VAL A 28 -15.75 -8.35 -8.67
C VAL A 28 -16.97 -7.82 -7.92
N LEU A 29 -17.48 -6.66 -8.31
CA LEU A 29 -18.65 -6.07 -7.70
C LEU A 29 -19.95 -6.78 -8.07
N ARG A 30 -20.05 -7.39 -9.26
CA ARG A 30 -21.19 -8.27 -9.60
C ARG A 30 -21.20 -9.51 -8.69
N SER A 31 -20.04 -10.10 -8.44
CA SER A 31 -19.89 -11.22 -7.50
C SER A 31 -20.18 -10.81 -6.04
N LEU A 32 -19.84 -9.57 -5.66
CA LEU A 32 -20.17 -9.02 -4.35
C LEU A 32 -21.68 -8.75 -4.23
N ALA A 33 -22.30 -8.15 -5.25
CA ALA A 33 -23.74 -7.86 -5.29
C ALA A 33 -24.60 -9.14 -5.21
N ALA A 34 -24.12 -10.24 -5.79
CA ALA A 34 -24.79 -11.54 -5.74
C ALA A 34 -24.66 -12.27 -4.38
N ALA A 35 -23.74 -11.84 -3.51
CA ALA A 35 -23.55 -12.45 -2.20
C ALA A 35 -24.69 -12.10 -1.23
N ALA A 36 -24.91 -12.94 -0.21
CA ALA A 36 -25.89 -12.66 0.83
C ALA A 36 -25.54 -11.34 1.57
N PRO A 37 -26.53 -10.59 2.11
CA PRO A 37 -26.28 -9.30 2.77
C PRO A 37 -25.22 -9.35 3.88
N ALA A 38 -25.22 -10.42 4.68
CA ALA A 38 -24.23 -10.62 5.74
C ALA A 38 -22.81 -10.80 5.16
N GLU A 39 -22.68 -11.58 4.09
CA GLU A 39 -21.40 -11.78 3.40
C GLU A 39 -20.90 -10.51 2.71
N GLN A 40 -21.81 -9.69 2.15
CA GLN A 40 -21.44 -8.39 1.58
C GLN A 40 -20.77 -7.50 2.63
N VAL A 41 -21.42 -7.36 3.78
CA VAL A 41 -20.89 -6.58 4.91
C VAL A 41 -19.55 -7.13 5.37
N GLU A 42 -19.45 -8.44 5.53
CA GLU A 42 -18.22 -9.09 5.96
C GLU A 42 -17.06 -8.86 4.98
N ARG A 43 -17.29 -9.10 3.68
CA ARG A 43 -16.26 -8.93 2.65
C ARG A 43 -15.80 -7.48 2.52
N VAL A 44 -16.73 -6.51 2.60
CA VAL A 44 -16.40 -5.08 2.58
C VAL A 44 -15.57 -4.70 3.81
N ASN A 45 -15.94 -5.18 4.99
CA ASN A 45 -15.20 -4.92 6.23
C ASN A 45 -13.82 -5.59 6.23
N ALA A 46 -13.71 -6.80 5.68
CA ALA A 46 -12.45 -7.51 5.53
C ALA A 46 -11.51 -6.76 4.58
N PHE A 47 -12.03 -6.30 3.43
CA PHE A 47 -11.28 -5.47 2.50
C PHE A 47 -10.77 -4.18 3.14
N ASP A 48 -11.63 -3.47 3.87
CA ASP A 48 -11.29 -2.21 4.52
C ASP A 48 -10.26 -2.41 5.65
N THR A 49 -10.40 -3.48 6.44
CA THR A 49 -9.43 -3.85 7.48
C THR A 49 -8.07 -4.22 6.89
N TYR A 50 -8.07 -5.05 5.85
CA TYR A 50 -6.85 -5.42 5.14
C TYR A 50 -6.17 -4.19 4.52
N GLY A 51 -6.95 -3.32 3.87
CA GLY A 51 -6.45 -2.09 3.26
C GLY A 51 -5.78 -1.16 4.28
N ARG A 52 -6.39 -0.96 5.45
CA ARG A 52 -5.76 -0.20 6.55
C ARG A 52 -4.47 -0.85 7.04
N GLY A 53 -4.46 -2.17 7.23
CA GLY A 53 -3.27 -2.90 7.66
C GLY A 53 -2.13 -2.78 6.66
N LEU A 54 -2.44 -2.87 5.36
CA LEU A 54 -1.46 -2.70 4.29
C LEU A 54 -0.90 -1.26 4.24
N ILE A 55 -1.76 -0.25 4.34
CA ILE A 55 -1.33 1.16 4.38
C ILE A 55 -0.41 1.41 5.58
N ALA A 56 -0.81 0.96 6.77
CA ALA A 56 0.01 1.10 7.98
C ALA A 56 1.37 0.40 7.84
N HIS A 57 1.38 -0.79 7.23
CA HIS A 57 2.62 -1.52 6.97
C HIS A 57 3.55 -0.77 6.01
N VAL A 58 3.03 -0.28 4.88
CA VAL A 58 3.81 0.50 3.91
C VAL A 58 4.32 1.80 4.51
N GLN A 59 3.51 2.50 5.32
CA GLN A 59 3.95 3.70 6.04
C GLN A 59 5.07 3.39 7.05
N GLY A 60 4.95 2.28 7.78
CA GLY A 60 6.02 1.81 8.68
C GLY A 60 7.32 1.53 7.92
N LEU A 61 7.25 0.86 6.78
CA LEU A 61 8.41 0.63 5.91
C LEU A 61 9.01 1.95 5.41
N GLN A 62 8.19 2.88 4.94
CA GLN A 62 8.66 4.18 4.47
C GLN A 62 9.36 4.97 5.59
N ALA A 63 8.82 4.95 6.82
CA ALA A 63 9.45 5.58 7.97
C ALA A 63 10.83 4.97 8.29
N THR A 64 10.97 3.64 8.17
CA THR A 64 12.28 2.99 8.37
C THR A 64 13.28 3.26 7.25
N ALA A 65 12.81 3.40 6.00
CA ALA A 65 13.65 3.74 4.86
C ALA A 65 14.07 5.23 4.86
N ALA A 66 13.22 6.10 5.42
CA ALA A 66 13.47 7.54 5.53
C ALA A 66 14.46 7.90 6.65
N VAL A 67 14.88 6.95 7.51
CA VAL A 67 16.02 7.17 8.42
C VAL A 67 17.27 7.20 7.55
N PRO A 68 17.87 8.39 7.30
CA PRO A 68 19.11 8.43 6.56
C PRO A 68 20.16 7.80 7.46
N LYS A 69 20.63 6.60 7.09
CA LYS A 69 21.84 6.05 7.67
C LYS A 69 22.91 7.15 7.57
N PRO A 70 23.58 7.55 8.66
CA PRO A 70 24.73 8.44 8.53
C PRO A 70 25.78 7.66 7.76
N VAL A 71 25.80 7.84 6.44
CA VAL A 71 26.90 7.39 5.60
C VAL A 71 27.95 8.46 5.81
N GLN A 72 28.68 8.37 6.93
CA GLN A 72 30.03 8.92 6.96
C GLN A 72 30.87 7.94 6.14
N PRO A 73 31.18 8.24 4.86
CA PRO A 73 32.08 7.37 4.11
C PRO A 73 33.40 7.33 4.87
N LYS A 74 33.88 6.13 5.16
CA LYS A 74 35.19 5.95 5.78
C LYS A 74 36.23 6.58 4.84
N PRO A 75 37.05 7.55 5.30
CA PRO A 75 38.05 8.16 4.43
C PRO A 75 39.02 7.08 3.93
N LEU A 76 38.99 6.80 2.63
CA LEU A 76 39.93 5.89 1.99
C LEU A 76 41.28 6.62 1.92
N ARG A 77 42.19 6.26 2.83
CA ARG A 77 43.56 6.79 2.83
C ARG A 77 44.36 6.07 1.75
N LEU A 78 44.33 6.59 0.53
CA LEU A 78 45.19 6.12 -0.56
C LEU A 78 46.63 6.59 -0.31
N LYS A 79 47.55 5.65 -0.09
CA LYS A 79 48.99 5.94 -0.01
C LYS A 79 49.56 5.95 -1.43
N VAL A 80 49.60 7.13 -2.05
CA VAL A 80 50.27 7.33 -3.35
C VAL A 80 51.75 7.57 -3.09
N ASN A 81 52.62 6.75 -3.66
CA ASN A 81 54.06 7.02 -3.65
C ASN A 81 54.37 8.03 -4.77
N PRO A 82 55.19 9.07 -4.51
CA PRO A 82 55.62 10.00 -5.54
C PRO A 82 56.34 9.28 -6.69
N PHE A 83 56.04 9.66 -7.92
CA PHE A 83 56.74 9.16 -9.10
C PHE A 83 58.09 9.89 -9.22
N GLU A 84 59.20 9.17 -9.03
CA GLU A 84 60.52 9.67 -9.41
C GLU A 84 60.63 9.60 -10.94
N GLY A 85 60.41 10.73 -11.60
CA GLY A 85 60.70 10.89 -13.02
C GLY A 85 62.18 10.63 -13.26
N LYS A 86 62.48 9.70 -14.17
CA LYS A 86 63.81 9.57 -14.77
C LYS A 86 63.81 10.34 -16.07
N GLU A 87 64.76 11.26 -16.21
CA GLU A 87 65.07 12.03 -17.43
C GLU A 87 65.44 11.11 -18.61
#